data_AF-A0AAX3T0N7-F1
#
_entry.id   AF-A0AAX3T0N7-F1
#
_cell.length_a   1.000
_cell.length_b   1.000
_cell.length_c   1.000
_cell.angle_alpha   90.00
_cell.angle_beta   90.00
_cell.angle_gamma   90.00
#
_symmetry.space_group_name_H-M   'P 1'
#
loop_
_entity.id
_entity.type
_entity.pdbx_description
1 polymer ?
#
loop_
_entity_poly.entity_id
_entity_poly.type
_entity_poly.pdbx_seq_one_letter_code
_entity_poly.pdbx_strand_id
1 'polypeptide(L)'
;MRYFTRSSKKWKLGLAKVTTLEEANKFLKEFLPKFNKHFALPIDYNNSAFVDAPESDKINLLLSITSTRRTDNGSSISYANKKYLAYDNKKLKFFNSKTNVTIINAFDKTLYLKYENKIYNLLEYIPTVKNTEKTLPKSKAHKPKSNHPWTERYTMKQLSIK
;
A
#
# COMPACT_ATOMS: atom_id res chain seq x y z
N MET A 1 5.57 -31.31 38.29
CA MET A 1 5.76 -30.31 37.21
C MET A 1 6.86 -30.80 36.28
N ARG A 2 6.53 -31.31 35.09
CA ARG A 2 7.54 -31.71 34.09
C ARG A 2 7.72 -30.54 33.13
N TYR A 3 8.89 -29.93 33.13
CA TYR A 3 9.26 -28.91 32.16
C TYR A 3 9.16 -29.51 30.76
N PHE A 4 8.34 -28.91 29.90
CA PHE A 4 8.39 -29.14 28.46
C PHE A 4 9.79 -28.73 27.99
N THR A 5 10.67 -29.71 27.79
CA THR A 5 11.95 -29.48 27.14
C THR A 5 11.63 -28.96 25.75
N ARG A 6 12.24 -27.82 25.40
CA ARG A 6 12.17 -27.17 24.09
C ARG A 6 12.44 -28.22 23.03
N SER A 7 11.39 -28.81 22.47
CA SER A 7 11.49 -29.80 21.42
C SER A 7 12.34 -29.17 20.32
N SER A 8 13.53 -29.75 20.12
CA SER A 8 14.42 -29.46 19.02
C SER A 8 13.68 -29.82 17.73
N LYS A 9 12.77 -28.94 17.28
CA LYS A 9 12.24 -28.98 15.93
C LYS A 9 13.42 -28.64 15.03
N LYS A 10 14.18 -29.68 14.65
CA LYS A 10 15.23 -29.60 13.63
C LYS A 10 14.61 -28.95 12.39
N TRP A 11 15.09 -27.76 12.06
CA TRP A 11 14.70 -27.00 10.89
C TRP A 11 15.19 -27.75 9.63
N LYS A 12 14.30 -28.50 8.96
CA LYS A 12 14.65 -29.38 7.83
C LYS A 12 15.25 -28.63 6.63
N LEU A 13 14.84 -27.37 6.43
CA LEU A 13 15.42 -26.49 5.42
C LEU A 13 16.90 -26.16 5.70
N GLY A 14 17.27 -26.00 6.98
CA GLY A 14 18.67 -25.73 7.36
C GLY A 14 19.55 -26.95 7.27
N LEU A 15 19.00 -28.16 7.52
CA LEU A 15 19.70 -29.41 7.21
C LEU A 15 19.98 -29.55 5.71
N ALA A 16 19.06 -29.07 4.88
CA ALA A 16 19.22 -29.02 3.42
C ALA A 16 20.08 -27.84 2.94
N LYS A 17 20.63 -27.02 3.86
CA LYS A 17 21.44 -25.82 3.58
C LYS A 17 20.81 -24.88 2.55
N VAL A 18 19.48 -24.77 2.57
CA VAL A 18 18.75 -23.87 1.66
C VAL A 18 19.02 -22.43 2.06
N THR A 19 19.45 -21.61 1.11
CA THR A 19 19.79 -20.20 1.36
C THR A 19 18.89 -19.23 0.59
N THR A 20 18.33 -19.67 -0.53
CA THR A 20 17.48 -18.84 -1.40
C THR A 20 16.02 -19.26 -1.34
N LEU A 21 15.13 -18.32 -1.69
CA LEU A 21 13.69 -18.58 -1.76
C LEU A 21 13.36 -19.66 -2.81
N GLU A 22 14.10 -19.67 -3.93
CA GLU A 22 13.90 -20.63 -5.01
C GLU A 22 14.29 -22.05 -4.60
N GLU A 23 15.44 -22.20 -3.93
CA GLU A 23 15.87 -23.48 -3.35
C GLU A 23 14.87 -23.98 -2.32
N ALA A 24 14.29 -23.09 -1.49
CA ALA A 24 13.27 -23.45 -0.52
C ALA A 24 12.02 -24.01 -1.21
N ASN A 25 11.55 -23.34 -2.27
CA ASN A 25 10.40 -23.78 -3.05
C ASN A 25 10.66 -25.14 -3.72
N LYS A 26 11.87 -25.36 -4.25
CA LYS A 26 12.26 -26.66 -4.82
C LYS A 26 12.30 -27.76 -3.75
N PHE A 27 12.90 -27.47 -2.60
CA PHE A 27 12.96 -28.40 -1.48
C PHE A 27 11.55 -28.80 -1.02
N LEU A 28 10.62 -27.85 -0.90
CA LEU A 28 9.25 -28.12 -0.48
C LEU A 28 8.53 -29.10 -1.41
N LYS A 29 8.74 -29.00 -2.73
CA LYS A 29 8.14 -29.92 -3.71
C LYS A 29 8.57 -31.37 -3.49
N GLU A 30 9.84 -31.61 -3.17
CA GLU A 30 10.35 -32.95 -2.91
C GLU A 30 10.06 -33.44 -1.49
N PHE A 31 10.00 -32.50 -0.53
CA PHE A 31 9.85 -32.78 0.88
C PHE A 31 8.41 -33.14 1.26
N LEU A 32 7.41 -32.39 0.76
CA LEU A 32 6.01 -32.57 1.12
C LEU A 32 5.50 -34.00 0.88
N PRO A 33 5.75 -34.65 -0.28
CA PRO A 33 5.31 -36.03 -0.49
C PRO A 33 5.96 -37.03 0.48
N LYS A 34 7.26 -36.87 0.77
CA LYS A 34 7.98 -37.72 1.72
C LYS A 34 7.45 -37.55 3.13
N PHE A 35 7.14 -36.31 3.52
CA PHE A 35 6.62 -35.99 4.84
C PHE A 35 5.19 -36.50 5.02
N ASN A 36 4.32 -36.27 4.03
CA ASN A 36 2.93 -36.69 4.08
C ASN A 36 2.80 -38.22 4.21
N LYS A 37 3.72 -39.02 3.63
CA LYS A 37 3.73 -40.48 3.80
C LYS A 37 3.79 -40.96 5.26
N HIS A 38 4.37 -40.18 6.17
CA HIS A 38 4.43 -40.57 7.60
C HIS A 38 3.09 -40.42 8.32
N PHE A 39 2.19 -39.59 7.81
CA PHE A 39 0.90 -39.27 8.42
C PHE A 39 -0.29 -39.65 7.52
N ALA A 40 -0.02 -40.14 6.32
CA ALA A 40 -1.04 -40.53 5.36
C ALA A 40 -1.80 -41.75 5.88
N LEU A 41 -3.12 -41.62 5.92
CA LEU A 41 -4.02 -42.75 6.08
C LEU A 41 -4.09 -43.54 4.77
N PRO A 42 -4.48 -44.82 4.81
CA PRO A 42 -4.82 -45.56 3.59
C PRO A 42 -5.89 -44.78 2.80
N ILE A 43 -5.77 -44.81 1.47
CA ILE A 43 -6.65 -44.06 0.58
C ILE A 43 -8.06 -44.67 0.65
N ASP A 44 -9.03 -43.84 1.02
CA ASP A 44 -10.45 -44.15 0.83
C ASP A 44 -10.88 -43.58 -0.52
N TYR A 45 -11.20 -44.46 -1.47
CA TYR A 45 -11.64 -44.07 -2.81
C TYR A 45 -13.12 -43.66 -2.88
N ASN A 46 -13.90 -43.98 -1.85
CA ASN A 46 -15.34 -43.69 -1.82
C ASN A 46 -15.64 -42.33 -1.17
N ASN A 47 -14.76 -41.85 -0.29
CA ASN A 47 -14.96 -40.61 0.44
C ASN A 47 -13.80 -39.64 0.26
N SER A 48 -14.09 -38.44 -0.24
CA SER A 48 -13.14 -37.33 -0.27
C SER A 48 -13.34 -36.44 0.96
N ALA A 49 -12.25 -36.19 1.71
CA ALA A 49 -12.25 -35.20 2.79
C ALA A 49 -11.95 -33.77 2.27
N PHE A 50 -11.71 -33.61 0.97
CA PHE A 50 -11.44 -32.31 0.36
C PHE A 50 -12.73 -31.55 0.07
N VAL A 51 -12.68 -30.23 0.29
CA VAL A 51 -13.75 -29.31 -0.05
C VAL A 51 -13.52 -28.78 -1.46
N ASP A 52 -14.60 -28.53 -2.20
CA ASP A 52 -14.52 -27.92 -3.53
C ASP A 52 -13.83 -26.55 -3.49
N ALA A 53 -13.10 -26.25 -4.56
CA ALA A 53 -12.44 -24.97 -4.69
C ALA A 53 -13.50 -23.85 -4.77
N PRO A 54 -13.34 -22.76 -3.99
CA PRO A 54 -14.25 -21.64 -4.07
C PRO A 54 -14.10 -20.88 -5.40
N GLU A 55 -15.12 -20.11 -5.75
CA GLU A 55 -15.10 -19.24 -6.95
C GLU A 55 -13.93 -18.24 -6.89
N SER A 56 -13.46 -17.80 -8.07
CA SER A 56 -12.33 -16.88 -8.22
C SER A 56 -12.45 -15.63 -7.34
N ASP A 57 -13.65 -15.05 -7.26
CA ASP A 57 -13.91 -13.82 -6.51
C ASP A 57 -13.77 -14.05 -5.01
N LYS A 58 -14.21 -15.22 -4.54
CA LYS A 58 -14.05 -15.63 -3.13
C LYS A 58 -12.58 -15.89 -2.81
N ILE A 59 -11.83 -16.53 -3.72
CA ILE A 59 -10.38 -16.72 -3.56
C ILE A 59 -9.68 -15.35 -3.46
N ASN A 60 -10.04 -14.42 -4.34
CA ASN A 60 -9.44 -13.09 -4.40
C ASN A 60 -9.58 -12.32 -3.07
N LEU A 61 -10.76 -12.43 -2.45
CA LEU A 61 -11.04 -11.85 -1.13
C LEU A 61 -10.41 -12.63 0.01
N LEU A 62 -10.41 -13.97 -0.05
CA LEU A 62 -9.84 -14.83 0.99
C LEU A 62 -8.33 -14.60 1.15
N LEU A 63 -7.64 -14.42 0.03
CA LEU A 63 -6.21 -14.16 -0.03
C LEU A 63 -5.87 -12.66 0.06
N SER A 64 -6.86 -11.81 0.37
CA SER A 64 -6.66 -10.36 0.47
C SER A 64 -5.90 -9.96 1.74
N ILE A 65 -5.13 -8.89 1.64
CA ILE A 65 -4.44 -8.27 2.76
C ILE A 65 -5.25 -7.05 3.20
N THR A 66 -5.73 -7.08 4.44
CA THR A 66 -6.47 -5.95 5.03
C THR A 66 -5.54 -5.06 5.85
N SER A 67 -5.70 -3.75 5.74
CA SER A 67 -4.91 -2.76 6.49
C SER A 67 -5.79 -1.59 6.94
N THR A 68 -5.81 -1.32 8.23
CA THR A 68 -6.50 -0.14 8.78
C THR A 68 -5.67 1.12 8.51
N ARG A 69 -6.31 2.15 7.97
CA ARG A 69 -5.73 3.47 7.71
C ARG A 69 -6.69 4.56 8.14
N ARG A 70 -6.15 5.77 8.24
CA ARG A 70 -6.92 6.96 8.59
C ARG A 70 -6.94 7.90 7.39
N THR A 71 -8.09 8.48 7.09
CA THR A 71 -8.23 9.46 6.00
C THR A 71 -7.54 10.77 6.35
N ASP A 72 -6.95 11.40 5.34
CA ASP A 72 -6.43 12.75 5.43
C ASP A 72 -7.58 13.79 5.43
N ASN A 73 -7.27 15.04 5.74
CA ASN A 73 -8.27 16.13 5.75
C ASN A 73 -8.96 16.36 4.38
N GLY A 74 -8.34 15.93 3.27
CA GLY A 74 -8.91 16.03 1.92
C GLY A 74 -9.64 14.77 1.45
N SER A 75 -10.01 13.85 2.36
CA SER A 75 -10.57 12.54 2.03
C SER A 75 -9.66 11.64 1.18
N SER A 76 -8.36 11.98 1.07
CA SER A 76 -7.35 11.11 0.48
C SER A 76 -6.90 10.05 1.48
N ILE A 77 -6.48 8.90 0.95
CA ILE A 77 -5.95 7.80 1.74
C ILE A 77 -4.53 7.52 1.27
N SER A 78 -3.58 7.53 2.21
CA SER A 78 -2.19 7.19 1.93
C SER A 78 -1.94 5.71 2.19
N TYR A 79 -1.47 4.98 1.18
CA TYR A 79 -1.16 3.55 1.23
C TYR A 79 0.04 3.24 0.33
N ALA A 80 0.99 2.42 0.80
CA ALA A 80 2.18 2.04 0.03
C ALA A 80 2.91 3.23 -0.66
N ASN A 81 3.10 4.34 0.08
CA ASN A 81 3.73 5.59 -0.40
C ASN A 81 3.00 6.29 -1.56
N LYS A 82 1.73 5.95 -1.78
CA LYS A 82 0.86 6.55 -2.80
C LYS A 82 -0.41 7.10 -2.17
N LYS A 83 -1.04 8.06 -2.84
CA LYS A 83 -2.31 8.64 -2.43
C LYS A 83 -3.43 8.11 -3.28
N TYR A 84 -4.56 7.82 -2.65
CA TYR A 84 -5.73 7.27 -3.31
C TYR A 84 -7.00 8.01 -2.91
N LEU A 85 -8.00 7.91 -3.78
CA LEU A 85 -9.35 8.43 -3.58
C LEU A 85 -10.36 7.30 -3.75
N ALA A 86 -11.43 7.34 -2.95
CA ALA A 86 -12.48 6.33 -2.99
C ALA A 86 -13.60 6.73 -3.95
N TYR A 87 -14.10 5.78 -4.73
CA TYR A 87 -15.18 5.96 -5.68
C TYR A 87 -16.30 4.97 -5.43
N ASP A 88 -17.53 5.48 -5.48
CA ASP A 88 -18.78 4.70 -5.47
C ASP A 88 -19.42 4.83 -6.84
N ASN A 89 -19.42 3.77 -7.66
CA ASN A 89 -20.01 3.77 -9.01
C ASN A 89 -19.62 5.01 -9.86
N LYS A 90 -18.32 5.31 -9.93
CA LYS A 90 -17.72 6.47 -10.64
C LYS A 90 -17.95 7.84 -9.98
N LYS A 91 -18.64 7.92 -8.85
CA LYS A 91 -18.75 9.17 -8.06
C LYS A 91 -17.70 9.18 -6.96
N LEU A 92 -17.00 10.29 -6.81
CA LEU A 92 -16.02 10.48 -5.74
C LEU A 92 -16.74 10.47 -4.39
N LYS A 93 -16.31 9.60 -3.48
CA LYS A 93 -16.83 9.53 -2.11
C LYS A 93 -15.93 10.34 -1.18
N PHE A 94 -16.53 11.31 -0.51
CA PHE A 94 -15.87 12.08 0.54
C PHE A 94 -16.12 11.44 1.91
N PHE A 95 -15.07 11.40 2.71
CA PHE A 95 -15.07 11.02 4.12
C PHE A 95 -14.73 12.22 4.98
N ASN A 96 -15.20 12.19 6.22
CA ASN A 96 -14.76 13.14 7.23
C ASN A 96 -13.25 13.00 7.45
N SER A 97 -12.62 14.09 7.88
CA SER A 97 -11.22 14.07 8.25
C SER A 97 -10.98 13.06 9.38
N LYS A 98 -9.83 12.38 9.35
CA LYS A 98 -9.40 11.46 10.40
C LYS A 98 -10.33 10.24 10.61
N THR A 99 -11.07 9.84 9.59
CA THR A 99 -11.95 8.66 9.63
C THR A 99 -11.13 7.38 9.51
N ASN A 100 -11.43 6.38 10.35
CA ASN A 100 -10.80 5.06 10.27
C ASN A 100 -11.46 4.24 9.16
N VAL A 101 -10.65 3.79 8.21
CA VAL A 101 -11.06 3.01 7.04
C VAL A 101 -10.20 1.76 6.91
N THR A 102 -10.74 0.69 6.34
CA THR A 102 -9.98 -0.53 6.08
C THR A 102 -9.71 -0.64 4.60
N ILE A 103 -8.44 -0.69 4.22
CA ILE A 103 -8.01 -0.96 2.85
C ILE A 103 -7.96 -2.47 2.68
N ILE A 104 -8.55 -2.97 1.61
CA ILE A 104 -8.50 -4.37 1.20
C ILE A 104 -7.66 -4.41 -0.07
N ASN A 105 -6.49 -5.02 0.02
CA ASN A 105 -5.65 -5.33 -1.14
C ASN A 105 -5.93 -6.77 -1.56
N ALA A 106 -6.72 -6.93 -2.61
CA ALA A 106 -7.11 -8.24 -3.09
C ALA A 106 -5.93 -8.97 -3.75
N PHE A 107 -6.07 -10.27 -3.97
CA PHE A 107 -5.01 -11.12 -4.53
C PHE A 107 -4.56 -10.67 -5.94
N ASP A 108 -5.50 -10.19 -6.74
CA ASP A 108 -5.28 -9.56 -8.06
C ASP A 108 -4.61 -8.17 -7.99
N LYS A 109 -4.30 -7.68 -6.78
CA LYS A 109 -3.74 -6.34 -6.49
C LYS A 109 -4.71 -5.18 -6.71
N THR A 110 -6.00 -5.46 -6.87
CA THR A 110 -7.02 -4.41 -6.84
C THR A 110 -7.21 -3.90 -5.41
N LEU A 111 -7.41 -2.59 -5.30
CA LEU A 111 -7.56 -1.91 -4.01
C LEU A 111 -9.01 -1.51 -3.79
N TYR A 112 -9.54 -1.95 -2.66
CA TYR A 112 -10.85 -1.54 -2.18
C TYR A 112 -10.72 -0.85 -0.83
N LEU A 113 -11.71 -0.01 -0.51
CA LEU A 113 -11.85 0.60 0.79
C LEU A 113 -13.17 0.17 1.40
N LYS A 114 -13.09 -0.46 2.57
CA LYS A 114 -14.23 -0.79 3.42
C LYS A 114 -14.39 0.26 4.50
N TYR A 115 -15.58 0.83 4.57
CA TYR A 115 -15.98 1.76 5.62
C TYR A 115 -17.40 1.45 6.09
N GLU A 116 -17.58 1.32 7.42
CA GLU A 116 -18.80 0.85 8.12
C GLU A 116 -19.26 -0.53 7.63
N ASN A 117 -19.92 -0.61 6.47
CA ASN A 117 -20.26 -1.86 5.81
C ASN A 117 -20.35 -1.74 4.28
N LYS A 118 -19.78 -0.69 3.71
CA LYS A 118 -19.75 -0.43 2.28
C LYS A 118 -18.34 -0.56 1.74
N ILE A 119 -18.25 -1.08 0.52
CA ILE A 119 -17.00 -1.26 -0.21
C ILE A 119 -16.97 -0.22 -1.34
N TYR A 120 -15.85 0.48 -1.45
CA TYR A 120 -15.59 1.50 -2.44
C TYR A 120 -14.35 1.12 -3.26
N ASN A 121 -14.33 1.51 -4.53
CA ASN A 121 -13.16 1.30 -5.39
C ASN A 121 -12.11 2.37 -5.08
N LEU A 122 -10.85 1.97 -4.94
CA LEU A 122 -9.77 2.86 -4.57
C LEU A 122 -8.89 3.14 -5.79
N LEU A 123 -8.85 4.39 -6.25
CA LEU A 123 -8.08 4.79 -7.44
C LEU A 123 -6.91 5.68 -7.03
N GLU A 124 -5.75 5.48 -7.66
CA GLU A 124 -4.55 6.26 -7.41
C GLU A 124 -4.76 7.71 -7.85
N TYR A 125 -4.50 8.64 -6.94
CA TYR A 125 -4.54 10.07 -7.22
C TYR A 125 -3.16 10.53 -7.67
N ILE A 126 -3.07 10.92 -8.95
CA ILE A 126 -1.87 11.51 -9.52
C ILE A 126 -2.10 13.02 -9.59
N PRO A 127 -1.38 13.84 -8.80
CA PRO A 127 -1.53 15.28 -8.87
C PRO A 127 -1.09 15.76 -10.24
N THR A 128 -2.03 16.28 -11.03
CA THR A 128 -1.67 17.04 -12.23
C THR A 128 -0.96 18.31 -11.77
N VAL A 129 0.35 18.40 -12.02
CA VAL A 129 1.09 19.65 -11.83
C VAL A 129 0.56 20.62 -12.87
N LYS A 130 -0.47 21.39 -12.52
CA LYS A 130 -0.80 22.59 -13.28
C LYS A 130 0.37 23.54 -13.02
N ASN A 131 1.24 23.71 -14.01
CA ASN A 131 2.16 24.85 -14.07
C ASN A 131 1.33 26.12 -14.19
N THR A 132 0.62 26.49 -13.13
CA THR A 132 0.19 27.86 -12.95
C THR A 132 1.47 28.61 -12.64
N GLU A 133 2.04 29.26 -13.65
CA GLU A 133 2.98 30.35 -13.43
C GLU A 133 2.34 31.25 -12.38
N LYS A 134 2.83 31.19 -11.13
CA LYS A 134 2.38 32.09 -10.08
C LYS A 134 2.85 33.47 -10.50
N THR A 135 2.03 34.19 -11.26
CA THR A 135 2.26 35.62 -11.46
C THR A 135 2.21 36.24 -10.08
N LEU A 136 3.37 36.64 -9.56
CA LEU A 136 3.47 37.35 -8.29
C LEU A 136 2.47 38.51 -8.34
N PRO A 137 1.60 38.67 -7.32
CA PRO A 137 0.65 39.77 -7.32
C PRO A 137 1.44 41.08 -7.46
N LYS A 138 1.10 41.90 -8.46
CA LYS A 138 1.73 43.21 -8.65
C LYS A 138 1.50 44.01 -7.35
N SER A 139 2.59 44.32 -6.66
CA SER A 139 2.52 45.08 -5.41
C SER A 139 1.81 46.42 -5.65
N LYS A 140 0.82 46.73 -4.81
CA LYS A 140 0.17 48.06 -4.77
C LYS A 140 1.03 49.11 -4.04
N ALA A 141 2.21 48.73 -3.55
CA ALA A 141 3.09 49.66 -2.84
C ALA A 141 3.54 50.78 -3.78
N HIS A 142 3.45 52.02 -3.29
CA HIS A 142 3.90 53.19 -4.03
C HIS A 142 5.40 53.08 -4.28
N LYS A 143 5.80 53.18 -5.55
CA LYS A 143 7.22 53.24 -5.91
C LYS A 143 7.69 54.67 -5.66
N PRO A 144 8.77 54.87 -4.88
CA PRO A 144 9.32 56.21 -4.67
C PRO A 144 9.77 56.82 -6.01
N LYS A 145 9.81 58.15 -6.08
CA LYS A 145 10.34 58.88 -7.23
C LYS A 145 11.79 58.47 -7.50
N SER A 146 12.23 58.54 -8.76
CA SER A 146 13.57 58.12 -9.20
C SER A 146 14.72 58.79 -8.43
N ASN A 147 14.53 60.05 -8.04
CA ASN A 147 15.53 60.85 -7.33
C ASN A 147 15.45 60.74 -5.79
N HIS A 148 14.90 59.64 -5.27
CA HIS A 148 14.82 59.45 -3.83
C HIS A 148 16.14 58.87 -3.28
N PRO A 149 16.71 59.37 -2.16
CA PRO A 149 17.98 58.89 -1.59
C PRO A 149 18.10 57.37 -1.36
N TRP A 150 16.99 56.64 -1.21
CA TRP A 150 17.01 55.17 -1.06
C TRP A 150 16.99 54.39 -2.37
N THR A 151 16.78 55.05 -3.51
CA THR A 151 16.78 54.44 -4.85
C THR A 151 18.20 54.37 -5.44
N GLU A 152 19.08 55.32 -5.10
CA GLU A 152 20.47 55.38 -5.58
C GLU A 152 21.30 54.14 -5.21
N ARG A 153 21.08 53.62 -3.99
CA ARG A 153 21.77 52.40 -3.53
C ARG A 153 21.40 51.17 -4.34
N TYR A 154 20.17 51.10 -4.87
CA TYR A 154 19.71 49.97 -5.68
C TYR A 154 20.25 50.02 -7.11
N THR A 155 20.31 51.21 -7.72
CA THR A 155 20.88 51.40 -9.07
C THR A 155 22.39 51.13 -9.10
N MET A 156 23.14 51.59 -8.09
CA MET A 156 24.58 51.30 -7.99
C MET A 156 24.87 49.81 -7.85
N LYS A 157 24.05 49.07 -7.09
CA LYS A 157 24.23 47.61 -6.90
C LYS A 157 23.93 46.80 -8.16
N GLN A 158 23.05 47.28 -9.05
CA GLN A 158 22.79 46.63 -10.34
C GLN A 158 23.92 46.88 -11.35
N LEU A 159 24.55 48.05 -11.30
CA LEU A 159 25.70 48.40 -12.14
C LEU A 159 26.97 47.63 -11.76
N SER A 160 27.13 47.21 -10.49
CA SER A 160 28.28 46.42 -10.03
C SER A 160 28.16 44.91 -10.28
N ILE A 161 27.06 44.45 -10.87
CA ILE A 161 26.78 43.03 -11.16
C ILE A 161 26.91 42.73 -12.67
N LYS A 162 27.38 43.71 -13.46
CA LYS A 162 27.89 43.50 -14.83
C LYS A 162 29.40 43.46 -14.82
#